data_AF-A0A4Q4BPU5-F1
#
_entry.id   AF-A0A4Q4BPU5-F1
#
_cell.length_a   1.000
_cell.length_b   1.000
_cell.length_c   1.000
_cell.angle_alpha   90.00
_cell.angle_beta   90.00
_cell.angle_gamma   90.00
#
_symmetry.space_group_name_H-M   'P 1'
#
loop_
_entity.id
_entity.type
_entity.pdbx_description
1 polymer ?
#
loop_
_entity_poly.entity_id
_entity_poly.type
_entity_poly.pdbx_seq_one_letter_code
_entity_poly.pdbx_strand_id
1 'polypeptide(L)'
;PHNFFPARIFMGDSGSMLLGLVLSGSALTLTGQFAGIQMQAGEGIGQPGSWPTLLIPILLPISILIIPILDLVLAVVRRTRRGQAFYHPDKEHLHHRLLEIGHSQRRAVIIMWLWAALIAFGSVLVSLYGGGWTWLTIACGFAFCAAMTWLLPRLDRPVVLTS
;
A
#
# COMPACT_ATOMS: atom_id res chain seq x y z
N PRO A 1 22.73 0.35 -11.91
CA PRO A 1 21.33 0.83 -11.80
C PRO A 1 20.97 1.79 -12.96
N HIS A 2 20.05 1.38 -13.84
CA HIS A 2 19.76 2.09 -15.11
C HIS A 2 18.52 3.00 -15.07
N ASN A 3 17.66 2.88 -14.05
CA ASN A 3 16.44 3.67 -13.86
C ASN A 3 16.59 4.77 -12.78
N PHE A 4 17.66 4.74 -11.98
CA PHE A 4 17.90 5.78 -10.96
C PHE A 4 18.36 7.10 -11.60
N PHE A 5 17.93 8.24 -11.04
CA PHE A 5 18.16 9.55 -11.66
C PHE A 5 19.67 9.90 -11.84
N PRO A 6 20.10 10.24 -13.07
CA PRO A 6 19.32 10.39 -14.31
C PRO A 6 19.01 9.05 -15.01
N ALA A 7 17.73 8.82 -15.30
CA ALA A 7 17.25 7.55 -15.86
C ALA A 7 17.76 7.34 -17.30
N ARG A 8 18.29 6.15 -17.58
CA ARG A 8 18.80 5.75 -18.89
C ARG A 8 17.86 4.81 -19.64
N ILE A 9 16.95 4.15 -18.92
CA ILE A 9 15.96 3.22 -19.45
C ILE A 9 14.63 3.45 -18.72
N PHE A 10 13.57 3.66 -19.49
CA PHE A 10 12.21 3.75 -18.98
C PHE A 10 11.58 2.36 -18.86
N MET A 11 10.72 2.18 -17.86
CA MET A 11 10.07 0.90 -17.61
C MET A 11 8.99 0.56 -18.65
N GLY A 12 8.40 1.58 -19.27
CA GLY A 12 7.30 1.45 -20.24
C GLY A 12 5.99 0.94 -19.62
N ASP A 13 4.93 0.94 -20.42
CA ASP A 13 3.60 0.47 -19.99
C ASP A 13 3.57 -1.06 -19.80
N SER A 14 4.31 -1.80 -20.62
CA SER A 14 4.41 -3.26 -20.49
C SER A 14 5.04 -3.68 -19.16
N GLY A 15 6.08 -2.98 -18.70
CA GLY A 15 6.73 -3.27 -17.43
C GLY A 15 5.83 -2.96 -16.22
N SER A 16 5.08 -1.85 -16.27
CA SER A 16 4.19 -1.45 -15.15
C SER A 16 2.97 -2.36 -15.04
N MET A 17 2.37 -2.75 -16.17
CA MET A 17 1.28 -3.72 -16.21
C MET A 17 1.72 -5.10 -15.71
N LEU A 18 2.91 -5.57 -16.10
CA LEU A 18 3.45 -6.84 -15.63
C LEU A 18 3.69 -6.83 -14.12
N LEU A 19 4.31 -5.79 -13.56
CA LEU A 19 4.49 -5.69 -12.12
C LEU A 19 3.15 -5.63 -11.38
N GLY A 20 2.16 -4.90 -11.91
CA GLY A 20 0.82 -4.85 -11.34
C GLY A 20 0.14 -6.22 -11.30
N LEU A 21 0.24 -6.99 -12.39
CA LEU A 21 -0.31 -8.34 -12.48
C LEU A 21 0.37 -9.30 -11.49
N VAL A 22 1.69 -9.28 -11.40
CA VAL A 22 2.45 -10.14 -10.46
C VAL A 22 2.12 -9.79 -9.00
N LEU A 23 2.07 -8.51 -8.66
CA LEU A 23 1.72 -8.07 -7.30
C LEU A 23 0.28 -8.46 -6.94
N SER A 24 -0.68 -8.24 -7.84
CA SER A 24 -2.09 -8.62 -7.64
C SER A 24 -2.23 -10.15 -7.46
N GLY A 25 -1.61 -10.94 -8.34
CA GLY A 25 -1.61 -12.39 -8.25
C GLY A 25 -0.99 -12.91 -6.96
N SER A 26 0.13 -12.32 -6.51
CA SER A 26 0.77 -12.68 -5.25
C SER A 26 -0.12 -12.39 -4.03
N ALA A 27 -0.78 -11.22 -4.00
CA ALA A 27 -1.68 -10.84 -2.91
C ALA A 27 -2.92 -11.76 -2.86
N LEU A 28 -3.50 -12.09 -4.00
CA LEU A 28 -4.63 -13.03 -4.10
C LEU A 28 -4.23 -14.44 -3.65
N THR A 29 -3.04 -14.91 -4.05
CA THR A 29 -2.54 -16.23 -3.66
C THR A 29 -2.32 -16.32 -2.15
N LEU A 30 -1.69 -15.31 -1.54
CA LEU A 30 -1.47 -15.26 -0.09
C LEU A 30 -2.80 -15.23 0.66
N THR A 31 -3.76 -14.41 0.23
CA THR A 31 -5.09 -14.35 0.84
C THR A 31 -5.84 -15.69 0.67
N GLY A 32 -5.70 -16.34 -0.48
CA GLY A 32 -6.30 -17.64 -0.77
C GLY A 32 -5.73 -18.80 0.04
N GLN A 33 -4.49 -18.71 0.54
CA GLN A 33 -3.91 -19.74 1.41
C GLN A 33 -4.50 -19.71 2.83
N PHE A 34 -4.81 -18.52 3.38
CA PHE A 34 -5.46 -18.40 4.69
C PHE A 34 -6.91 -18.94 4.68
N ALA A 35 -7.56 -18.96 3.52
CA ALA A 35 -8.89 -19.54 3.30
C ALA A 35 -8.93 -21.07 3.56
N GLY A 36 -7.81 -21.77 3.35
CA GLY A 36 -7.69 -23.21 3.55
C GLY A 36 -7.32 -23.63 4.97
N ILE A 37 -6.91 -22.70 5.85
CA ILE A 37 -6.33 -23.01 7.17
C ILE A 37 -7.39 -23.05 8.30
N GLN A 38 -8.66 -22.70 8.03
CA GLN A 38 -9.76 -22.90 8.98
C GLN A 38 -10.73 -24.02 8.60
N MET A 39 -10.26 -25.02 7.84
CA MET A 39 -10.95 -26.32 7.73
C MET A 39 -10.33 -27.38 8.65
N GLN A 40 -9.68 -26.97 9.74
CA GLN A 40 -9.24 -27.88 10.79
C GLN A 40 -9.96 -27.52 12.11
N ALA A 41 -11.02 -28.28 12.39
CA ALA A 41 -11.63 -28.48 13.71
C ALA A 41 -12.12 -27.24 14.48
N GLY A 42 -13.37 -26.86 14.22
CA GLY A 42 -14.25 -26.32 15.25
C GLY A 42 -15.53 -27.16 15.27
N GLU A 43 -15.74 -27.92 16.34
CA GLU A 43 -16.96 -28.69 16.58
C GLU A 43 -18.20 -27.79 16.46
N GLY A 44 -18.96 -27.93 15.37
CA GLY A 44 -20.20 -27.19 15.22
C GLY A 44 -20.74 -27.16 13.79
N ILE A 45 -21.87 -27.85 13.62
CA ILE A 45 -22.78 -27.83 12.47
C ILE A 45 -22.29 -28.60 11.23
N GLY A 46 -22.66 -29.88 11.18
CA GLY A 46 -22.92 -30.55 9.89
C GLY A 46 -22.39 -31.97 9.84
N GLN A 47 -23.27 -32.94 10.08
CA GLN A 47 -23.07 -34.31 9.61
C GLN A 47 -22.79 -34.30 8.09
N PRO A 48 -22.00 -35.27 7.57
CA PRO A 48 -21.77 -35.39 6.13
C PRO A 48 -23.12 -35.61 5.43
N GLY A 49 -23.57 -34.61 4.65
CA GLY A 49 -24.85 -34.66 3.92
C GLY A 49 -25.77 -33.45 4.12
N SER A 50 -25.45 -32.52 5.02
CA SER A 50 -26.27 -31.31 5.18
C SER A 50 -25.98 -30.27 4.10
N TRP A 51 -27.03 -29.65 3.56
CA TRP A 51 -26.98 -28.57 2.55
C TRP A 51 -26.03 -27.40 2.88
N PRO A 52 -25.73 -27.02 4.14
CA PRO A 52 -24.77 -25.95 4.43
C PRO A 52 -23.32 -26.36 4.12
N THR A 53 -22.93 -27.61 4.35
CA THR A 53 -21.56 -28.10 4.10
C THR A 53 -21.20 -28.09 2.61
N LEU A 54 -22.19 -28.28 1.73
CA LEU A 54 -22.04 -28.18 0.28
C LEU A 54 -21.85 -26.73 -0.21
N LEU A 55 -22.30 -25.74 0.56
CA LEU A 55 -22.24 -24.32 0.19
C LEU A 55 -20.95 -23.63 0.65
N ILE A 56 -20.25 -24.18 1.66
CA ILE A 56 -18.99 -23.63 2.20
C ILE A 56 -17.91 -23.38 1.12
N PRO A 57 -17.65 -24.29 0.16
CA PRO A 57 -16.61 -24.07 -0.87
C PRO A 57 -16.90 -22.89 -1.82
N ILE A 58 -18.16 -22.48 -1.95
CA ILE A 58 -18.59 -21.36 -2.80
C ILE A 58 -18.70 -20.06 -1.99
N LEU A 59 -19.21 -20.13 -0.76
CA LEU A 59 -19.38 -18.96 0.10
C LEU A 59 -18.05 -18.38 0.59
N LEU A 60 -17.03 -19.22 0.79
CA LEU A 60 -15.77 -18.79 1.39
C LEU A 60 -14.96 -17.86 0.46
N PRO A 61 -14.76 -18.16 -0.85
CA PRO A 61 -14.14 -17.22 -1.78
C PRO A 61 -14.91 -15.89 -1.91
N ILE A 62 -16.25 -15.95 -1.96
CA ILE A 62 -17.11 -14.76 -2.04
C ILE A 62 -16.95 -13.89 -0.78
N SER A 63 -16.86 -14.51 0.40
CA SER A 63 -16.69 -13.82 1.68
C SER A 63 -15.34 -13.09 1.77
N ILE A 64 -14.27 -13.69 1.21
CA ILE A 64 -12.94 -13.06 1.17
C ILE A 64 -12.91 -11.89 0.19
N LEU A 65 -13.56 -12.03 -0.98
CA LEU A 65 -13.66 -10.98 -1.99
C LEU A 65 -14.53 -9.80 -1.56
N ILE A 66 -15.38 -9.98 -0.54
CA ILE A 66 -16.25 -8.92 -0.01
C ILE A 66 -15.44 -7.71 0.49
N ILE A 67 -14.28 -7.91 1.13
CA ILE A 67 -13.47 -6.79 1.66
C ILE A 67 -12.81 -5.99 0.51
N PRO A 68 -12.09 -6.60 -0.45
CA PRO A 68 -11.55 -5.89 -1.61
C PRO A 68 -12.61 -5.22 -2.49
N ILE A 69 -13.75 -5.89 -2.72
CA ILE A 69 -14.86 -5.32 -3.50
C ILE A 69 -15.45 -4.12 -2.77
N LEU A 70 -15.66 -4.23 -1.45
CA LEU A 70 -16.17 -3.14 -0.65
C LEU A 70 -15.18 -1.95 -0.63
N ASP A 71 -13.88 -2.19 -0.51
CA ASP A 71 -12.89 -1.12 -0.54
C ASP A 71 -12.83 -0.44 -1.93
N LEU A 72 -12.92 -1.21 -3.01
CA LEU A 72 -13.06 -0.67 -4.37
C LEU A 72 -14.30 0.21 -4.50
N VAL A 73 -15.46 -0.29 -4.05
CA VAL A 73 -16.73 0.44 -4.12
C VAL A 73 -16.68 1.69 -3.24
N LEU A 74 -16.15 1.62 -2.03
CA LEU A 74 -16.00 2.76 -1.13
C LEU A 74 -14.99 3.78 -1.66
N ALA A 75 -13.90 3.35 -2.31
CA ALA A 75 -12.96 4.23 -2.98
C ALA A 75 -13.62 4.96 -4.16
N VAL A 76 -14.38 4.23 -4.99
CA VAL A 76 -15.15 4.81 -6.11
C VAL A 76 -16.19 5.81 -5.59
N VAL A 77 -17.01 5.43 -4.61
CA VAL A 77 -18.05 6.30 -4.04
C VAL A 77 -17.44 7.56 -3.40
N ARG A 78 -16.34 7.43 -2.66
CA ARG A 78 -15.66 8.56 -2.00
C ARG A 78 -15.02 9.50 -3.03
N ARG A 79 -14.53 8.98 -4.15
CA ARG A 79 -13.97 9.75 -5.27
C ARG A 79 -15.05 10.49 -6.06
N THR A 80 -16.16 9.81 -6.35
CA THR A 80 -17.33 10.41 -7.03
C THR A 80 -18.00 11.48 -6.16
N ARG A 81 -18.12 11.28 -4.85
CA ARG A 81 -18.66 12.29 -3.91
C ARG A 81 -17.80 13.55 -3.77
N ARG A 82 -16.52 13.50 -4.16
CA ARG A 82 -15.61 14.67 -4.17
C ARG A 82 -15.58 15.39 -5.53
N GLY A 83 -16.47 15.03 -6.46
CA GLY A 83 -16.61 15.70 -7.77
C GLY A 83 -15.41 15.48 -8.71
N GLN A 84 -14.53 14.53 -8.40
CA GLN A 84 -13.32 14.25 -9.17
C GLN A 84 -13.63 13.15 -10.19
N ALA A 85 -13.45 13.44 -11.49
CA ALA A 85 -13.68 12.49 -12.56
C ALA A 85 -12.81 11.23 -12.38
N PHE A 86 -13.42 10.05 -12.55
CA PHE A 86 -12.79 8.73 -12.40
C PHE A 86 -11.53 8.54 -13.28
N TYR A 87 -11.45 9.27 -14.39
CA TYR A 87 -10.50 9.03 -15.48
C TYR A 87 -9.56 10.21 -15.79
N HIS A 88 -9.49 11.26 -14.95
CA HIS A 88 -8.50 12.30 -15.20
C HIS A 88 -7.09 11.75 -14.85
N PRO A 89 -6.15 11.66 -15.82
CA PRO A 89 -4.78 11.28 -15.54
C PRO A 89 -4.12 12.46 -14.86
N ASP A 90 -4.17 12.46 -13.54
CA ASP A 90 -3.57 13.48 -12.71
C ASP A 90 -2.06 13.18 -12.67
N LYS A 91 -1.27 14.00 -13.36
CA LYS A 91 0.16 13.73 -13.64
C LYS A 91 1.09 14.17 -12.51
N GLU A 92 0.56 14.58 -11.35
CA GLU A 92 1.34 15.26 -10.30
C GLU A 92 1.06 14.74 -8.88
N HIS A 93 1.12 13.43 -8.69
CA HIS A 93 0.56 12.85 -7.47
C HIS A 93 1.37 13.05 -6.17
N LEU A 94 2.58 12.53 -6.06
CA LEU A 94 3.36 12.63 -4.80
C LEU A 94 4.78 13.10 -5.05
N HIS A 95 5.39 12.60 -6.13
CA HIS A 95 6.70 13.05 -6.55
C HIS A 95 6.71 14.55 -6.87
N HIS A 96 5.72 15.04 -7.63
CA HIS A 96 5.64 16.45 -7.99
C HIS A 96 5.36 17.34 -6.77
N ARG A 97 4.42 16.95 -5.89
CA ARG A 97 4.18 17.66 -4.62
C ARG A 97 5.42 17.77 -3.74
N LEU A 98 6.26 16.72 -3.70
CA LEU A 98 7.54 16.78 -2.98
C LEU A 98 8.52 17.77 -3.66
N LEU A 99 8.55 17.84 -4.99
CA LEU A 99 9.35 18.82 -5.72
C LEU A 99 8.85 20.26 -5.46
N GLU A 100 7.54 20.50 -5.43
CA GLU A 100 6.93 21.80 -5.10
C GLU A 100 7.25 22.26 -3.67
N ILE A 101 7.38 21.30 -2.73
CA ILE A 101 7.81 21.57 -1.34
C ILE A 101 9.30 21.94 -1.26
N GLY A 102 10.05 21.79 -2.36
CA GLY A 102 11.47 22.14 -2.46
C GLY A 102 12.43 20.95 -2.36
N HIS A 103 11.93 19.71 -2.47
CA HIS A 103 12.80 18.54 -2.54
C HIS A 103 13.41 18.38 -3.93
N SER A 104 14.62 17.83 -4.00
CA SER A 104 15.20 17.40 -5.28
C SER A 104 14.59 16.06 -5.72
N GLN A 105 14.65 15.78 -7.02
CA GLN A 105 14.11 14.54 -7.61
C GLN A 105 14.61 13.27 -6.91
N ARG A 106 15.90 13.22 -6.53
CA ARG A 106 16.46 12.09 -5.78
C ARG A 106 15.89 11.97 -4.37
N ARG A 107 15.74 13.08 -3.66
CA ARG A 107 15.19 13.09 -2.28
C ARG A 107 13.73 12.68 -2.25
N ALA A 108 12.94 13.17 -3.21
CA ALA A 108 11.54 12.79 -3.33
C ALA A 108 11.39 11.26 -3.50
N VAL A 109 12.24 10.62 -4.31
CA VAL A 109 12.23 9.14 -4.47
C VAL A 109 12.62 8.42 -3.19
N ILE A 110 13.66 8.87 -2.48
CA ILE A 110 14.09 8.26 -1.21
C ILE A 110 13.00 8.37 -0.14
N ILE A 111 12.34 9.53 -0.03
CA ILE A 111 11.23 9.74 0.91
C ILE A 111 10.08 8.79 0.58
N MET A 112 9.72 8.62 -0.70
CA MET A 112 8.70 7.66 -1.12
C MET A 112 9.08 6.22 -0.75
N TRP A 113 10.35 5.83 -0.89
CA TRP A 113 10.83 4.51 -0.47
C TRP A 113 10.78 4.32 1.05
N LEU A 114 11.12 5.34 1.84
CA LEU A 114 11.03 5.28 3.30
C LEU A 114 9.59 5.06 3.77
N TRP A 115 8.63 5.80 3.20
CA TRP A 115 7.21 5.61 3.50
C TRP A 115 6.70 4.22 3.10
N ALA A 116 7.07 3.75 1.90
CA ALA A 116 6.70 2.41 1.45
C ALA A 116 7.29 1.31 2.35
N ALA A 117 8.56 1.44 2.73
CA ALA A 117 9.23 0.52 3.63
C ALA A 117 8.59 0.53 5.03
N LEU A 118 8.29 1.70 5.59
CA LEU A 118 7.64 1.81 6.90
C LEU A 118 6.30 1.05 6.93
N ILE A 119 5.48 1.20 5.88
CA ILE A 119 4.19 0.53 5.79
C ILE A 119 4.37 -0.99 5.61
N ALA A 120 5.24 -1.40 4.68
CA ALA A 120 5.47 -2.82 4.38
C ALA A 120 6.07 -3.58 5.58
N PHE A 121 7.17 -3.09 6.15
CA PHE A 121 7.81 -3.70 7.31
C PHE A 121 6.97 -3.52 8.58
N GLY A 122 6.29 -2.39 8.74
CA GLY A 122 5.37 -2.16 9.86
C GLY A 122 4.23 -3.17 9.88
N SER A 123 3.65 -3.48 8.72
CA SER A 123 2.62 -4.52 8.59
C SER A 123 3.12 -5.90 9.01
N VAL A 124 4.32 -6.29 8.55
CA VAL A 124 4.95 -7.56 8.96
C VAL A 124 5.25 -7.57 10.47
N LEU A 125 5.73 -6.45 11.02
CA LEU A 125 6.09 -6.35 12.43
C LEU A 125 4.87 -6.50 13.34
N VAL A 126 3.74 -5.86 13.00
CA VAL A 126 2.46 -6.04 13.71
C VAL A 126 1.96 -7.48 13.60
N SER A 127 2.19 -8.13 12.46
CA SER A 127 1.78 -9.52 12.27
C SER A 127 2.60 -10.52 13.09
N LEU A 128 3.89 -10.23 13.35
CA LEU A 128 4.79 -11.16 14.04
C LEU A 128 4.90 -10.91 15.54
N TYR A 129 4.69 -9.66 15.98
CA TYR A 129 4.90 -9.25 17.36
C TYR A 129 3.68 -8.51 17.91
N GLY A 130 3.09 -9.05 18.98
CA GLY A 130 2.04 -8.37 19.75
C GLY A 130 2.63 -7.65 20.97
N GLY A 131 2.44 -6.34 21.09
CA GLY A 131 2.84 -5.57 22.27
C GLY A 131 2.91 -4.06 22.05
N GLY A 132 2.99 -3.28 23.13
CA GLY A 132 3.10 -1.80 23.03
C GLY A 132 4.38 -1.32 22.34
N TRP A 133 5.46 -2.11 22.41
CA TRP A 133 6.73 -1.80 21.77
C TRP A 133 6.65 -1.77 20.25
N THR A 134 5.81 -2.60 19.61
CA THR A 134 5.67 -2.58 18.15
C THR A 134 5.03 -1.27 17.69
N TRP A 135 3.97 -0.83 18.37
CA TRP A 135 3.35 0.47 18.12
C TRP A 135 4.32 1.63 18.36
N LEU A 136 5.17 1.55 19.37
CA LEU A 136 6.20 2.57 19.64
C LEU A 136 7.22 2.62 18.49
N THR A 137 7.73 1.48 18.03
CA THR A 137 8.67 1.45 16.90
C THR A 137 8.08 2.02 15.60
N ILE A 138 6.81 1.72 15.32
CA ILE A 138 6.09 2.27 14.17
C ILE A 138 5.87 3.77 14.33
N ALA A 139 5.48 4.23 15.51
CA ALA A 139 5.31 5.66 15.80
C ALA A 139 6.62 6.43 15.64
N CYS A 140 7.74 5.88 16.13
CA CYS A 140 9.08 6.44 15.92
C CYS A 140 9.47 6.47 14.44
N GLY A 141 9.22 5.38 13.70
CA GLY A 141 9.49 5.30 12.26
C GLY A 141 8.65 6.31 11.46
N PHE A 142 7.38 6.50 11.84
CA PHE A 142 6.50 7.50 11.26
C PHE A 142 7.00 8.91 11.55
N ALA A 143 7.35 9.22 12.80
CA ALA A 143 7.91 10.51 13.18
C ALA A 143 9.21 10.81 12.42
N PHE A 144 10.08 9.82 12.24
CA PHE A 144 11.30 9.95 11.45
C PHE A 144 11.00 10.24 9.97
N CYS A 145 10.10 9.48 9.34
CA CYS A 145 9.71 9.70 7.94
C CYS A 145 9.07 11.08 7.74
N ALA A 146 8.20 11.49 8.67
CA ALA A 146 7.61 12.82 8.67
C ALA A 146 8.68 13.90 8.84
N ALA A 147 9.58 13.78 9.82
CA ALA A 147 10.67 14.72 10.00
C ALA A 147 11.52 14.86 8.73
N MET A 148 11.88 13.76 8.06
CA MET A 148 12.61 13.83 6.79
C MET A 148 11.81 14.57 5.70
N THR A 149 10.50 14.34 5.57
CA THR A 149 9.67 15.08 4.61
C THR A 149 9.64 16.58 4.85
N TRP A 150 9.59 17.03 6.12
CA TRP A 150 9.36 18.44 6.47
C TRP A 150 10.64 19.23 6.81
N LEU A 151 11.70 18.57 7.29
CA LEU A 151 12.93 19.20 7.77
C LEU A 151 13.98 19.39 6.67
N LEU A 152 14.10 18.41 5.75
CA LEU A 152 15.07 18.47 4.64
C LEU A 152 14.90 19.68 3.70
N PRO A 153 13.69 20.12 3.29
CA PRO A 153 13.54 21.26 2.39
C PRO A 153 13.77 22.60 3.10
N ARG A 154 13.82 22.64 4.44
CA ARG A 154 14.09 23.85 5.22
C ARG A 154 15.59 24.17 5.34
N LEU A 155 16.45 23.17 5.20
CA LEU A 155 17.91 23.32 5.30
C LEU A 155 18.54 23.92 4.03
N ASP A 156 17.87 23.79 2.90
CA ASP A 156 18.37 24.24 1.59
C ASP A 156 17.87 25.63 1.17
N ARG A 157 17.20 26.38 2.07
CA ARG A 157 16.92 27.79 1.81
C ARG A 157 18.26 28.54 1.81
N PRO A 158 18.74 29.09 0.67
CA PRO A 158 19.88 29.98 0.73
C PRO A 158 19.46 31.14 1.64
N VAL A 159 20.25 31.39 2.68
CA VAL A 159 20.19 32.63 3.44
C VAL A 159 20.38 33.74 2.40
N VAL A 160 19.29 34.42 2.06
CA VAL A 160 19.35 35.62 1.22
C VAL A 160 20.11 36.64 2.06
N LEU A 161 21.41 36.76 1.81
CA LEU A 161 22.22 37.86 2.32
C LEU A 161 21.72 39.12 1.60
N THR A 162 20.75 39.80 2.21
CA THR A 162 20.46 41.19 1.86
C THR A 162 21.57 42.05 2.43
N SER A 163 22.49 42.49 1.57
CA SER A 163 23.40 43.61 1.82
C SER A 163 23.33 44.56 0.64
#